data_AF-A0AAU9TH30-F1
#
_entry.id   AF-A0AAU9TH30-F1
#
_cell.length_a   1.000
_cell.length_b   1.000
_cell.length_c   1.000
_cell.angle_alpha   90.00
_cell.angle_beta   90.00
_cell.angle_gamma   90.00
#
_symmetry.space_group_name_H-M   'P 1'
#
loop_
_entity.id
_entity.type
_entity.pdbx_description
1 polymer ?
#
loop_
_entity_poly.entity_id
_entity_poly.type
_entity_poly.pdbx_seq_one_letter_code
_entity_poly.pdbx_strand_id
1 'polypeptide(L)'
;MVALNPRLSVTYNNHNTWKLHVSNVQANDSGTYMCQVNTDPMKSQMGHLSVVIPPDIVDSVTEGSSAREGGSVRLTCSATGVPPPTVLWRRESYKPIVFRYDGGREKKGKLTSQYKQIQ
;
A
#
# COMPACT_ATOMS: atom_id res chain seq x y z
N MET A 1 10.15 31.71 0.83
CA MET A 1 9.79 31.56 2.26
C MET A 1 10.23 30.18 2.67
N VAL A 2 11.24 30.08 3.54
CA VAL A 2 11.82 28.80 4.00
C VAL A 2 10.75 28.07 4.80
N ALA A 3 10.45 26.83 4.42
CA ALA A 3 9.37 26.06 5.03
C ALA A 3 9.61 25.92 6.54
N LEU A 4 8.59 26.19 7.35
CA LEU A 4 8.55 25.98 8.81
C LEU A 4 8.65 24.50 9.23
N ASN A 5 9.05 23.60 8.31
CA ASN A 5 9.13 22.16 8.51
C ASN A 5 10.60 21.73 8.53
N PRO A 6 11.13 21.24 9.67
CA PRO A 6 12.54 20.84 9.79
C PRO A 6 12.91 19.65 8.89
N ARG A 7 11.92 18.93 8.34
CA ARG A 7 12.12 17.84 7.38
C ARG A 7 12.38 18.31 5.95
N LEU A 8 12.11 19.58 5.66
CA LEU A 8 12.27 20.17 4.32
C LEU A 8 13.56 20.97 4.25
N SER A 9 14.41 20.67 3.27
CA SER A 9 15.62 21.45 2.99
C SER A 9 15.76 21.70 1.50
N VAL A 10 16.40 22.81 1.15
CA VAL A 10 16.63 23.18 -0.25
C VAL A 10 18.12 23.27 -0.48
N THR A 11 18.62 22.53 -1.47
CA THR A 11 20.01 22.65 -1.92
C THR A 11 20.00 23.23 -3.32
N TYR A 12 20.91 24.15 -3.59
CA TYR A 12 21.17 24.64 -4.94
C TYR A 12 22.62 24.28 -5.33
N ASN A 13 22.83 24.00 -6.60
CA ASN A 13 24.18 23.90 -7.15
C ASN A 13 24.53 25.20 -7.90
N ASN A 14 25.81 25.42 -8.19
CA ASN A 14 26.27 26.54 -9.06
C ASN A 14 25.80 26.39 -10.53
N HIS A 15 24.93 25.42 -10.83
CA HIS A 15 24.45 25.03 -12.16
C HIS A 15 22.93 25.22 -12.31
N ASN A 16 22.39 26.34 -11.81
CA ASN A 16 20.99 26.76 -11.95
C ASN A 16 19.93 25.75 -11.47
N THR A 17 20.31 24.72 -10.70
CA THR A 17 19.41 23.67 -10.26
C THR A 17 19.11 23.82 -8.79
N TRP A 18 17.82 23.91 -8.46
CA TRP A 18 17.32 23.91 -7.10
C TRP A 18 16.65 22.57 -6.82
N LYS A 19 16.98 21.96 -5.68
CA LYS A 19 16.42 20.67 -5.25
C LYS A 19 15.77 20.82 -3.90
N LEU A 20 14.51 20.39 -3.80
CA LEU A 20 13.82 20.20 -2.53
C LEU A 20 14.09 18.79 -2.04
N HIS A 21 14.59 18.68 -0.81
CA HIS A 21 14.78 17.42 -0.10
C HIS A 21 13.75 17.31 1.01
N VAL A 22 13.06 16.17 1.06
CA VAL A 22 12.10 15.80 2.10
C VAL A 22 12.68 14.61 2.86
N SER A 23 13.12 14.82 4.10
CA SER A 23 13.63 13.74 4.96
C SER A 23 12.51 13.12 5.78
N ASN A 24 12.65 11.84 6.15
CA ASN A 24 11.64 11.10 6.91
C ASN A 24 10.23 11.28 6.31
N VAL A 25 10.08 10.81 5.06
CA VAL A 25 8.85 10.98 4.27
C VAL A 25 7.67 10.34 4.99
N GLN A 26 6.57 11.09 5.09
CA GLN A 26 5.32 10.70 5.75
C GLN A 26 4.17 10.73 4.75
N ALA A 27 3.09 10.01 5.05
CA ALA A 27 1.90 9.96 4.18
C ALA A 27 1.33 11.36 3.85
N ASN A 28 1.40 12.28 4.81
CA ASN A 28 0.94 13.67 4.68
C ASN A 28 1.85 14.57 3.82
N ASP A 29 3.02 14.08 3.38
CA ASP A 29 3.85 14.80 2.42
C ASP A 29 3.33 14.63 0.99
N SER A 30 2.38 13.71 0.75
CA SER A 30 1.72 13.55 -0.55
C SER A 30 0.96 14.82 -0.93
N GLY A 31 1.13 15.29 -2.16
CA GLY A 31 0.44 16.49 -2.62
C GLY A 31 1.12 17.17 -3.81
N THR A 32 0.59 18.32 -4.19
CA THR A 32 1.13 19.13 -5.29
C THR A 32 2.22 20.05 -4.76
N TYR A 33 3.41 19.93 -5.33
CA TYR A 33 4.54 20.81 -5.08
C TYR A 33 4.73 21.74 -6.27
N MET A 34 5.05 23.00 -6.00
CA MET A 34 5.29 24.01 -7.03
C MET A 34 6.71 24.56 -6.91
N CYS A 35 7.45 24.50 -8.02
CA CYS A 35 8.67 25.26 -8.20
C CYS A 35 8.31 26.58 -8.88
N GLN A 36 8.73 27.69 -8.30
CA GLN A 36 8.47 29.03 -8.81
C GLN A 36 9.77 29.82 -8.85
N VAL A 37 10.05 30.44 -10.00
CA VAL A 37 11.23 31.26 -10.23
C VAL A 37 10.78 32.67 -10.57
N ASN A 38 11.39 33.65 -9.90
CA ASN A 38 11.11 35.07 -10.12
C ASN A 38 11.76 35.52 -11.43
N THR A 39 11.09 35.29 -12.54
CA THR A 39 11.38 35.85 -13.87
C THR A 39 10.28 36.83 -14.27
N ASP A 40 10.50 37.61 -15.33
CA ASP A 40 9.45 38.41 -15.95
C ASP A 40 9.22 37.91 -17.39
N PRO A 41 8.08 37.27 -17.71
CA PRO A 41 7.00 36.88 -16.80
C PRO A 41 7.41 35.74 -15.85
N MET A 42 6.68 35.59 -14.75
CA MET A 42 6.97 34.58 -13.73
C MET A 42 6.83 33.16 -14.29
N LYS A 43 7.84 32.32 -14.01
CA LYS A 43 7.85 30.92 -14.44
C LYS A 43 7.58 30.01 -13.25
N SER A 44 6.66 29.06 -13.42
CA SER A 44 6.34 28.06 -12.42
C SER A 44 6.10 26.70 -13.06
N GLN A 45 6.42 25.64 -12.31
CA GLN A 45 6.14 24.26 -12.68
C GLN A 45 5.61 23.50 -11.47
N MET A 46 4.56 22.71 -11.68
CA MET A 46 3.95 21.88 -10.65
C MET A 46 4.28 20.41 -10.87
N GLY A 47 4.39 19.65 -9.79
CA GLY A 47 4.51 18.20 -9.78
C GLY A 47 3.72 17.61 -8.61
N HIS A 48 3.23 16.38 -8.78
CA HIS A 48 2.52 15.66 -7.72
C HIS A 48 3.44 14.62 -7.09
N LEU A 49 3.65 14.72 -5.78
CA LEU A 49 4.34 13.71 -4.99
C LEU A 49 3.31 12.74 -4.43
N SER A 50 3.46 11.45 -4.75
CA SER A 50 2.69 10.38 -4.15
C SER A 50 3.58 9.58 -3.20
N VAL A 51 3.17 9.47 -1.94
CA VAL A 51 3.86 8.64 -0.95
C VAL A 51 3.19 7.27 -0.90
N VAL A 52 3.98 6.24 -1.18
CA VAL A 52 3.56 4.84 -1.08
C VAL A 52 3.88 4.28 0.30
N ILE A 53 2.98 3.42 0.80
CA ILE A 53 3.14 2.74 2.08
C ILE A 53 3.23 1.24 1.77
N PRO A 54 4.32 0.56 2.18
CA PRO A 54 4.48 -0.86 1.91
C PRO A 54 3.33 -1.66 2.54
N PRO A 55 2.88 -2.73 1.88
CA PRO A 55 1.85 -3.58 2.45
C PRO A 55 2.26 -4.24 3.77
N ASP A 56 1.34 -4.27 4.73
CA ASP A 56 1.54 -4.93 6.03
C ASP A 56 0.29 -5.72 6.45
N ILE A 57 0.49 -6.91 7.01
CA ILE A 57 -0.59 -7.80 7.44
C ILE A 57 -0.93 -7.47 8.89
N VAL A 58 -2.10 -6.89 9.11
CA VAL A 58 -2.50 -6.36 10.42
C VAL A 58 -3.30 -7.38 11.21
N ASP A 59 -4.08 -8.22 10.53
CA ASP A 59 -4.89 -9.23 11.19
C ASP A 59 -4.95 -10.54 10.40
N SER A 60 -4.80 -11.64 11.12
CA SER A 60 -4.88 -13.00 10.61
C SER A 60 -5.58 -13.89 11.62
N VAL A 61 -6.90 -13.84 11.62
CA VAL A 61 -7.72 -14.72 12.46
C VAL A 61 -8.16 -15.94 11.66
N THR A 62 -7.94 -17.10 12.28
CA THR A 62 -8.40 -18.40 11.81
C THR A 62 -9.47 -18.89 12.79
N GLU A 63 -10.75 -18.68 12.49
CA GLU A 63 -11.83 -19.22 13.32
C GLU A 63 -12.06 -20.69 12.98
N GLY A 64 -11.92 -21.57 13.98
CA GLY A 64 -11.96 -23.01 13.78
C GLY A 64 -10.68 -23.53 13.13
N SER A 65 -9.52 -23.27 13.74
CA SER A 65 -8.19 -23.68 13.27
C SER A 65 -8.07 -25.15 12.88
N SER A 66 -8.99 -25.98 13.38
CA SER A 66 -9.29 -27.30 12.86
C SER A 66 -10.80 -27.48 12.67
N ALA A 67 -11.18 -28.16 11.60
CA ALA A 67 -12.52 -28.69 11.40
C ALA A 67 -12.44 -30.21 11.20
N ARG A 68 -13.49 -30.90 11.64
CA ARG A 68 -13.70 -32.31 11.28
C ARG A 68 -13.94 -32.41 9.77
N GLU A 69 -13.73 -33.59 9.20
CA GLU A 69 -14.11 -33.86 7.82
C GLU A 69 -15.59 -33.50 7.59
N GLY A 70 -15.87 -32.74 6.53
CA GLY A 70 -17.20 -32.16 6.26
C GLY A 70 -17.56 -30.90 7.06
N GLY A 71 -16.74 -30.50 8.04
CA GLY A 71 -16.88 -29.25 8.78
C GLY A 71 -16.42 -28.02 7.99
N SER A 72 -16.78 -26.83 8.48
CA SER A 72 -16.44 -25.55 7.87
C SER A 72 -15.41 -24.79 8.69
N VAL A 73 -14.50 -24.07 8.02
CA VAL A 73 -13.48 -23.19 8.61
C VAL A 73 -13.59 -21.82 7.95
N ARG A 74 -13.46 -20.74 8.74
CA ARG A 74 -13.42 -19.37 8.21
C ARG A 74 -12.02 -18.79 8.37
N LEU A 75 -11.50 -18.25 7.29
CA LEU A 75 -10.15 -17.73 7.20
C LEU A 75 -10.17 -16.26 6.79
N THR A 76 -9.69 -15.41 7.68
CA THR A 76 -9.69 -13.94 7.54
C THR A 76 -8.27 -13.41 7.53
N CYS A 77 -7.95 -12.57 6.55
CA CYS A 77 -6.67 -11.88 6.44
C CYS A 77 -6.95 -10.43 6.03
N SER A 78 -6.44 -9.49 6.83
CA SER A 78 -6.51 -8.06 6.58
C SER A 78 -5.10 -7.51 6.38
N ALA A 79 -4.91 -6.77 5.30
CA ALA A 79 -3.65 -6.12 4.99
C ALA A 79 -3.88 -4.62 4.73
N THR A 80 -2.94 -3.81 5.16
CA THR A 80 -2.87 -2.36 4.94
C THR A 80 -1.76 -2.04 3.95
N GLY A 81 -1.76 -0.85 3.38
CA GLY A 81 -0.76 -0.41 2.40
C GLY A 81 -1.35 0.67 1.47
N VAL A 82 -0.47 1.42 0.81
CA VAL A 82 -0.85 2.43 -0.19
C VAL A 82 0.00 2.22 -1.45
N PRO A 83 -0.61 1.83 -2.58
CA PRO A 83 -2.03 1.54 -2.77
C PRO A 83 -2.51 0.31 -1.97
N PRO A 84 -3.82 0.13 -1.75
CA PRO A 84 -4.36 -1.02 -1.04
C PRO A 84 -3.86 -2.35 -1.65
N PRO A 85 -3.31 -3.26 -0.85
CA PRO A 85 -2.75 -4.51 -1.37
C PRO A 85 -3.83 -5.49 -1.81
N THR A 86 -3.48 -6.33 -2.78
CA THR A 86 -4.30 -7.50 -3.14
C THR A 86 -3.90 -8.69 -2.29
N VAL A 87 -4.86 -9.33 -1.62
CA VAL A 87 -4.60 -10.52 -0.80
C VAL A 87 -5.00 -11.78 -1.56
N LEU A 88 -4.08 -12.74 -1.67
CA LEU A 88 -4.25 -14.00 -2.41
C LEU A 88 -4.03 -15.21 -1.50
N TRP A 89 -4.73 -16.31 -1.79
CA TRP A 89 -4.48 -17.60 -1.13
C TRP A 89 -3.50 -18.45 -1.86
N ARG A 90 -2.81 -19.27 -1.08
CA ARG A 90 -2.29 -20.53 -1.56
C ARG A 90 -2.29 -21.58 -0.45
N ARG A 91 -2.30 -22.85 -0.84
CA ARG A 91 -1.92 -23.93 0.06
C ARG A 91 -0.40 -23.93 0.21
N GLU A 92 0.10 -24.31 1.38
CA GLU A 92 1.54 -24.50 1.60
C GLU A 92 2.15 -25.52 0.62
N SER A 93 1.39 -26.58 0.30
CA SER A 93 1.78 -27.60 -0.68
C SER A 93 1.71 -27.13 -2.14
N TYR A 94 1.37 -25.86 -2.41
CA TYR A 94 1.13 -25.29 -3.74
C TYR A 94 0.05 -26.00 -4.58
N LYS A 95 -0.65 -26.97 -3.98
CA LYS A 95 -1.76 -27.67 -4.64
C LYS A 95 -2.95 -26.72 -4.83
N PRO A 96 -3.75 -26.88 -5.90
CA PRO A 96 -4.93 -26.07 -6.14
C PRO A 96 -5.92 -26.14 -4.97
N ILE A 97 -6.55 -25.01 -4.65
CA ILE A 97 -7.68 -24.95 -3.74
C ILE A 97 -8.92 -25.38 -4.54
N VAL A 98 -9.38 -26.61 -4.31
CA VAL A 98 -10.57 -27.16 -4.98
C VAL A 98 -11.82 -26.76 -4.20
N PHE A 99 -12.70 -25.98 -4.83
CA PHE A 99 -14.04 -25.68 -4.31
C PHE A 99 -14.99 -26.81 -4.72
N ARG A 100 -15.47 -27.60 -3.75
CA ARG A 100 -16.55 -28.56 -3.98
C ARG A 100 -17.87 -27.84 -3.73
N TYR A 101 -18.61 -27.57 -4.80
CA TYR A 101 -19.95 -26.98 -4.74
C TYR A 101 -20.96 -28.11 -4.56
N ASP A 102 -21.53 -28.23 -3.35
CA ASP A 102 -22.76 -29.01 -3.15
C ASP A 102 -23.98 -28.10 -3.33
N GLY A 103 -24.85 -28.49 -4.25
CA GLY A 103 -26.19 -27.95 -4.55
C GLY A 103 -26.63 -26.61 -3.92
N GLY A 104 -26.65 -25.56 -4.73
CA GLY A 104 -27.77 -24.60 -4.74
C GLY A 104 -27.96 -23.70 -3.52
N ARG A 105 -26.94 -22.96 -3.08
CA ARG A 105 -27.10 -21.62 -2.49
C ARG A 105 -25.75 -20.91 -2.47
N GLU A 106 -25.66 -19.80 -3.19
CA GLU A 106 -24.47 -18.96 -3.29
C GLU A 106 -24.09 -18.44 -1.89
N LYS A 107 -23.10 -19.07 -1.26
CA LYS A 107 -22.36 -18.47 -0.15
C LYS A 107 -20.98 -18.16 -0.67
N LYS A 108 -20.67 -16.86 -0.77
CA LYS A 108 -19.36 -16.33 -1.16
C LYS A 108 -18.30 -16.80 -0.17
N GLY A 109 -17.75 -17.99 -0.42
CA GLY A 109 -16.63 -18.57 0.31
C GLY A 109 -15.35 -17.87 -0.09
N LYS A 110 -15.16 -16.64 0.37
CA LYS A 110 -13.85 -15.98 0.40
C LYS A 110 -13.06 -16.65 1.50
N LEU A 111 -12.19 -17.56 1.13
CA LEU A 111 -11.00 -17.76 1.92
C LEU A 111 -10.24 -16.38 1.79
N THR A 112 -9.55 -15.76 2.80
CA THR A 112 -8.28 -14.87 2.69
C THR A 112 -6.94 -15.32 3.48
N SER A 113 -5.78 -15.82 2.88
CA SER A 113 -4.65 -16.61 3.57
C SER A 113 -3.30 -15.99 3.55
N GLN A 114 -2.60 -16.33 4.63
CA GLN A 114 -1.17 -16.27 4.82
C GLN A 114 -0.37 -17.29 3.99
N TYR A 115 0.39 -16.79 3.02
CA TYR A 115 1.86 -16.83 3.04
C TYR A 115 2.38 -15.73 2.11
N LYS A 116 3.35 -14.94 2.60
CA LYS A 116 3.89 -13.71 2.01
C LYS A 116 4.31 -13.88 0.54
N GLN A 117 3.59 -13.20 -0.34
CA GLN A 117 4.20 -12.53 -1.49
C GLN A 117 3.42 -11.22 -1.70
N ILE A 118 3.92 -10.17 -1.07
CA ILE A 118 3.58 -8.81 -1.44
C ILE A 118 4.31 -8.60 -2.77
N GLN A 119 3.57 -8.42 -3.87
CA GLN A 119 4.18 -7.87 -5.09
C GLN A 119 4.51 -6.40 -4.88
#